data_AF-A0A2W6SQ45-F1
#
_entry.id   AF-A0A2W6SQ45-F1
#
_cell.length_a   1.000
_cell.length_b   1.000
_cell.length_c   1.000
_cell.angle_alpha   90.00
_cell.angle_beta   90.00
_cell.angle_gamma   90.00
#
_symmetry.space_group_name_H-M   'P 1'
#
loop_
_entity.id
_entity.type
_entity.pdbx_description
1 polymer ?
#
loop_
_entity_poly.entity_id
_entity_poly.type
_entity_poly.pdbx_seq_one_letter_code
_entity_poly.pdbx_strand_id
1 'polypeptide(L)'
;MPLTLNQAAKTCGRSKSTLLNAINSGRMSAPKDDRGRYAIDPAELHRAFSFQAPDRSADRFPEPQPTTHENHQTTLTDQGLKREVELLREMLGKAEANADHWRALAERQQALLEDKRPKEPRSLLQRILGR
;
A
#
# COMPACT_ATOMS: atom_id res chain seq x y z
N MET A 1 -22.70 -3.90 16.86
CA MET A 1 -23.63 -2.76 16.72
C MET A 1 -24.13 -2.73 15.28
N PRO A 2 -25.45 -2.62 15.03
CA PRO A 2 -25.99 -2.56 13.68
C PRO A 2 -25.57 -1.25 12.98
N LEU A 3 -25.18 -1.36 11.73
CA LEU A 3 -24.81 -0.25 10.86
C LEU A 3 -26.04 0.26 10.11
N THR A 4 -26.14 1.58 9.96
CA THR A 4 -27.10 2.16 9.02
C THR A 4 -26.68 1.87 7.58
N LEU A 5 -27.61 1.90 6.62
CA LEU A 5 -27.32 1.73 5.19
C LEU A 5 -26.17 2.63 4.69
N ASN A 6 -26.11 3.88 5.17
CA ASN A 6 -25.04 4.82 4.83
C ASN A 6 -23.68 4.40 5.38
N GLN A 7 -23.65 3.91 6.63
CA GLN A 7 -22.41 3.44 7.26
C GLN A 7 -21.93 2.17 6.55
N ALA A 8 -22.82 1.22 6.31
CA ALA A 8 -22.51 -0.01 5.59
C ALA A 8 -21.92 0.28 4.19
N ALA A 9 -22.52 1.18 3.42
CA ALA A 9 -22.03 1.60 2.10
C ALA A 9 -20.59 2.16 2.16
N LYS A 10 -20.29 2.99 3.19
CA LYS A 10 -18.94 3.52 3.39
C LYS A 10 -17.95 2.43 3.80
N THR A 11 -18.35 1.52 4.68
CA THR A 11 -17.50 0.42 5.17
C THR A 11 -17.14 -0.56 4.06
N CYS A 12 -18.07 -0.90 3.16
CA CYS A 12 -17.81 -1.83 2.07
C CYS A 12 -17.33 -1.16 0.76
N GLY A 13 -17.31 0.17 0.69
CA GLY A 13 -16.92 0.92 -0.51
C GLY A 13 -17.87 0.75 -1.70
N ARG A 14 -19.15 0.45 -1.45
CA ARG A 14 -20.19 0.27 -2.50
C ARG A 14 -21.27 1.33 -2.38
N SER A 15 -22.00 1.56 -3.48
CA SER A 15 -23.13 2.50 -3.48
C SER A 15 -24.30 1.95 -2.64
N LYS A 16 -25.11 2.87 -2.11
CA LYS A 16 -26.34 2.52 -1.36
C LYS A 16 -27.33 1.71 -2.19
N SER A 17 -27.40 1.98 -3.51
CA SER A 17 -28.26 1.24 -4.44
C SER A 17 -27.84 -0.23 -4.56
N THR A 18 -26.55 -0.51 -4.58
CA THR A 18 -26.04 -1.90 -4.58
C THR A 18 -26.42 -2.63 -3.30
N LEU A 19 -26.34 -1.97 -2.14
CA LEU A 19 -26.76 -2.56 -0.87
C LEU A 19 -28.27 -2.79 -0.81
N LEU A 20 -29.07 -1.82 -1.25
CA LEU A 20 -30.53 -1.96 -1.36
C LEU A 20 -30.93 -3.12 -2.27
N ASN A 21 -30.27 -3.26 -3.42
CA ASN A 21 -30.52 -4.38 -4.33
C ASN A 21 -30.20 -5.72 -3.67
N ALA A 22 -29.10 -5.82 -2.91
CA ALA A 22 -28.76 -7.05 -2.19
C ALA A 22 -29.74 -7.38 -1.05
N ILE A 23 -30.32 -6.37 -0.40
CA ILE A 23 -31.37 -6.57 0.59
C ILE A 23 -32.66 -7.04 -0.10
N ASN A 24 -33.07 -6.36 -1.17
CA ASN A 24 -34.30 -6.66 -1.89
C ASN A 24 -34.25 -8.02 -2.62
N SER A 25 -33.07 -8.44 -3.07
CA SER A 25 -32.87 -9.76 -3.69
C SER A 25 -32.72 -10.90 -2.69
N GLY A 26 -32.74 -10.60 -1.37
CA GLY A 26 -32.56 -11.60 -0.32
C GLY A 26 -31.13 -12.10 -0.14
N ARG A 27 -30.14 -11.48 -0.80
CA ARG A 27 -28.72 -11.81 -0.64
C ARG A 27 -28.16 -11.37 0.73
N MET A 28 -28.76 -10.37 1.36
CA MET A 28 -28.36 -9.83 2.67
C MET A 28 -29.59 -9.52 3.53
N SER A 29 -29.57 -9.93 4.79
CA SER A 29 -30.62 -9.58 5.75
C SER A 29 -30.35 -8.21 6.36
N ALA A 30 -31.35 -7.35 6.35
CA ALA A 30 -31.30 -6.04 6.98
C ALA A 30 -32.66 -5.72 7.60
N PRO A 31 -32.90 -6.09 8.87
CA PRO A 31 -34.12 -5.71 9.56
C PRO A 31 -34.27 -4.18 9.58
N LYS A 32 -35.51 -3.70 9.55
CA LYS A 32 -35.80 -2.28 9.75
C LYS A 32 -35.97 -2.03 11.24
N ASP A 33 -35.38 -0.93 11.73
CA ASP A 33 -35.61 -0.44 13.08
C ASP A 33 -37.03 0.12 13.23
N ASP A 34 -37.41 0.48 14.46
CA ASP A 34 -38.72 1.09 14.77
C ASP A 34 -38.98 2.41 14.02
N ARG A 35 -37.93 3.00 13.43
CA ARG A 35 -37.97 4.23 12.63
C ARG A 35 -37.93 3.95 11.12
N GLY A 36 -38.05 2.70 10.71
CA GLY A 36 -38.08 2.27 9.31
C GLY A 36 -36.72 2.28 8.60
N ARG A 37 -35.60 2.46 9.32
CA ARG A 37 -34.24 2.48 8.77
C ARG A 37 -33.63 1.09 8.82
N TYR A 38 -32.84 0.76 7.80
CA TYR A 38 -32.12 -0.52 7.78
C TYR A 38 -31.04 -0.59 8.86
N ALA A 39 -31.13 -1.63 9.69
CA ALA A 39 -30.15 -2.06 10.66
C ALA A 39 -29.38 -3.25 10.07
N ILE A 40 -28.21 -2.97 9.49
CA ILE A 40 -27.37 -3.96 8.80
C ILE A 40 -26.33 -4.49 9.77
N ASP A 41 -26.29 -5.80 9.97
CA ASP A 41 -25.23 -6.42 10.75
C ASP A 41 -23.90 -6.36 9.96
N PRO A 42 -22.78 -5.93 10.56
CA PRO A 42 -21.45 -6.07 9.95
C PRO A 42 -21.16 -7.47 9.40
N ALA A 43 -21.61 -8.54 10.08
CA ALA A 43 -21.41 -9.91 9.62
C ALA A 43 -22.18 -10.20 8.32
N GLU A 44 -23.43 -9.73 8.23
CA GLU A 44 -24.26 -9.80 7.01
C GLU A 44 -23.60 -9.04 5.85
N LEU A 45 -23.07 -7.84 6.13
CA LEU A 45 -22.39 -7.01 5.15
C LEU A 45 -21.15 -7.69 4.59
N HIS A 46 -20.31 -8.26 5.46
CA HIS A 46 -19.08 -8.96 5.07
C HIS A 46 -19.38 -10.25 4.31
N ARG A 47 -20.42 -11.00 4.69
CA ARG A 47 -20.84 -12.21 3.96
C ARG A 47 -21.36 -11.87 2.56
N ALA A 48 -22.20 -10.85 2.45
CA ALA A 48 -22.81 -10.48 1.17
C ALA A 48 -21.82 -9.79 0.23
N PHE A 49 -20.86 -9.05 0.78
CA PHE A 49 -19.84 -8.32 0.03
C PHE A 49 -18.47 -8.64 0.63
N SER A 50 -17.96 -9.84 0.38
CA SER A 50 -16.54 -10.13 0.58
C SER A 50 -15.74 -9.05 -0.17
N PHE A 51 -14.69 -8.49 0.44
CA PHE A 51 -13.81 -7.44 -0.15
C PHE A 51 -13.05 -7.87 -1.41
N GLN A 52 -13.48 -8.95 -2.06
CA GLN A 52 -12.91 -9.42 -3.30
C GLN A 52 -13.30 -8.47 -4.44
N ALA A 53 -12.28 -8.22 -5.27
CA ALA A 53 -12.29 -7.40 -6.46
C ALA A 53 -13.55 -7.61 -7.31
N PRO A 54 -13.98 -6.62 -8.10
CA PRO A 54 -15.24 -6.68 -8.80
C PRO A 54 -15.13 -7.72 -9.92
N ASP A 55 -15.60 -8.94 -9.67
CA ASP A 55 -15.90 -9.84 -10.77
C ASP A 55 -17.38 -10.19 -10.84
N ARG A 56 -17.86 -10.05 -12.06
CA ARG A 56 -19.22 -10.30 -12.49
C ARG A 56 -19.40 -11.80 -12.61
N SER A 57 -20.16 -12.39 -11.70
CA SER A 57 -20.93 -13.58 -12.05
C SER A 57 -21.99 -13.85 -10.99
N ALA A 58 -23.23 -13.86 -11.48
CA ALA A 58 -24.40 -14.34 -10.79
C ALA A 58 -24.27 -15.83 -10.42
N ASP A 59 -25.10 -16.24 -9.46
CA ASP A 59 -25.45 -17.61 -9.11
C ASP A 59 -24.33 -18.59 -8.73
N ARG A 60 -24.11 -18.69 -7.41
CA ARG A 60 -24.07 -20.01 -6.76
C ARG A 60 -24.29 -19.85 -5.26
N PHE A 61 -25.34 -20.47 -4.72
CA PHE A 61 -25.35 -20.91 -3.32
C PHE A 61 -24.29 -22.01 -3.18
N PRO A 62 -23.44 -21.98 -2.14
CA PRO A 62 -22.89 -23.21 -1.62
C PRO A 62 -23.31 -23.38 -0.15
N GLU A 63 -23.93 -24.53 0.07
CA GLU A 63 -24.07 -25.25 1.34
C GLU A 63 -22.77 -25.19 2.18
N PRO A 64 -22.85 -25.06 3.53
CA PRO A 64 -21.67 -24.92 4.36
C PRO A 64 -20.94 -26.26 4.49
N GLN A 65 -19.74 -26.37 3.92
CA GLN A 65 -18.81 -27.44 4.27
C GLN A 65 -17.83 -26.98 5.36
N PRO A 66 -17.49 -27.86 6.33
CA PRO A 66 -16.56 -27.54 7.40
C PRO A 66 -15.14 -27.29 6.87
N THR A 67 -14.53 -26.26 7.42
CA THR A 67 -13.28 -25.61 7.05
C THR A 67 -12.03 -26.44 7.37
N THR A 68 -11.40 -27.01 6.34
CA THR A 68 -9.96 -27.42 6.39
C THR A 68 -9.11 -26.60 5.39
N HIS A 69 -9.75 -25.83 4.50
CA HIS A 69 -9.08 -25.11 3.41
C HIS A 69 -8.58 -23.70 3.77
N GLU A 70 -9.14 -23.03 4.79
CA GLU A 70 -8.75 -21.66 5.15
C GLU A 70 -7.33 -21.56 5.72
N ASN A 71 -6.88 -22.57 6.47
CA ASN A 71 -5.53 -22.57 7.06
C ASN A 71 -4.43 -22.72 6.00
N HIS A 72 -4.67 -23.49 4.93
CA HIS A 72 -3.68 -23.68 3.86
C HIS A 72 -3.57 -22.46 2.94
N GLN A 73 -4.68 -21.75 2.68
CA GLN A 73 -4.63 -20.52 1.89
C GLN A 73 -3.93 -19.39 2.63
N THR A 74 -4.19 -19.24 3.93
CA THR A 74 -3.54 -18.23 4.76
C THR A 74 -2.02 -18.44 4.84
N THR A 75 -1.56 -19.68 5.00
CA THR A 75 -0.12 -19.99 5.07
C THR A 75 0.59 -19.77 3.74
N LEU A 76 -0.05 -20.08 2.61
CA LEU A 76 0.52 -19.81 1.27
C LEU A 76 0.64 -18.31 0.99
N THR A 77 -0.38 -17.52 1.37
CA THR A 77 -0.33 -16.06 1.22
C THR A 77 0.75 -15.43 2.10
N ASP A 78 0.91 -15.92 3.34
CA ASP A 78 1.94 -15.43 4.27
C ASP A 78 3.36 -15.77 3.77
N GLN A 79 3.55 -16.95 3.19
CA GLN A 79 4.82 -17.32 2.55
C GLN A 79 5.14 -16.45 1.33
N GLY A 80 4.15 -16.15 0.49
CA GLY A 80 4.32 -15.24 -0.65
C GLY A 80 4.72 -13.84 -0.21
N LEU A 81 4.05 -13.31 0.81
CA LEU A 81 4.31 -11.98 1.35
C LEU A 81 5.71 -11.88 1.99
N LYS A 82 6.13 -12.91 2.74
CA LYS A 82 7.50 -13.00 3.29
C LYS A 82 8.57 -12.99 2.21
N ARG A 83 8.33 -13.70 1.09
CA ARG A 83 9.26 -13.73 -0.04
C ARG A 83 9.37 -12.37 -0.74
N GLU A 84 8.26 -11.66 -0.89
CA GLU A 84 8.25 -10.31 -1.45
C GLU A 84 8.99 -9.32 -0.56
N VAL A 85 8.78 -9.36 0.76
CA VAL A 85 9.52 -8.53 1.71
C VAL A 85 11.02 -8.80 1.63
N GLU A 86 11.44 -10.05 1.53
CA GLU A 86 12.86 -10.39 1.40
C GLU A 86 13.45 -9.84 0.09
N LEU A 87 12.75 -10.00 -1.03
CA LEU A 87 13.17 -9.45 -2.32
C LEU A 87 13.29 -7.92 -2.28
N LEU A 88 12.31 -7.23 -1.68
CA LEU A 88 12.33 -5.78 -1.54
C LEU A 88 13.50 -5.30 -0.67
N ARG A 89 13.82 -6.03 0.40
CA ARG A 89 14.99 -5.75 1.24
C ARG A 89 16.29 -5.94 0.47
N GLU A 90 16.41 -7.00 -0.32
CA GLU A 90 17.58 -7.23 -1.17
C GLU A 90 17.75 -6.13 -2.22
N MET A 91 16.66 -5.71 -2.86
CA MET A 91 16.66 -4.61 -3.82
C MET A 91 17.06 -3.27 -3.17
N LEU A 92 16.55 -3.01 -1.96
CA LEU A 92 16.93 -1.81 -1.19
C LEU A 92 18.42 -1.83 -0.88
N GLY A 93 18.97 -2.95 -0.40
CA GLY A 93 20.40 -3.07 -0.13
C GLY A 93 21.26 -2.84 -1.37
N LYS A 94 20.84 -3.33 -2.54
CA LYS A 94 21.52 -3.05 -3.82
C LYS A 94 21.47 -1.57 -4.20
N ALA A 95 20.31 -0.93 -3.99
CA ALA A 95 20.14 0.49 -4.30
C ALA A 95 20.98 1.39 -3.38
N GLU A 96 21.02 1.09 -2.08
CA GLU A 96 21.85 1.78 -1.10
C GLU A 96 23.34 1.62 -1.43
N ALA A 97 23.81 0.39 -1.69
CA ALA A 97 25.19 0.14 -2.07
C ALA A 97 25.59 0.89 -3.36
N ASN A 98 24.69 0.96 -4.34
CA ASN A 98 24.92 1.73 -5.56
C ASN A 98 24.99 3.24 -5.26
N ALA A 99 24.08 3.77 -4.43
CA ALA A 99 24.12 5.17 -4.02
C ALA A 99 25.42 5.53 -3.30
N ASP A 100 25.88 4.67 -2.40
CA ASP A 100 27.15 4.86 -1.69
C ASP A 100 28.35 4.81 -2.63
N HIS A 101 28.34 3.88 -3.59
CA HIS A 101 29.37 3.81 -4.62
C HIS A 101 29.44 5.10 -5.45
N TRP A 102 28.30 5.61 -5.91
CA TRP A 102 28.25 6.87 -6.67
C TRP A 102 28.66 8.08 -5.83
N ARG A 103 28.29 8.12 -4.55
CA ARG A 103 28.72 9.18 -3.63
C ARG A 103 30.24 9.18 -3.47
N ALA A 104 30.84 8.02 -3.21
CA ALA A 104 32.28 7.89 -3.07
C ALA A 104 33.03 8.27 -4.36
N LEU A 105 32.50 7.89 -5.53
CA LEU A 105 33.06 8.28 -6.81
C LEU A 105 33.00 9.81 -7.02
N ALA A 106 31.85 10.43 -6.70
CA ALA A 106 31.67 11.87 -6.82
C ALA A 106 32.61 12.65 -5.88
N GLU A 107 32.74 12.22 -4.62
CA GLU A 107 33.67 12.81 -3.66
C GLU A 107 35.12 12.71 -4.15
N ARG A 108 35.52 11.56 -4.70
CA ARG A 108 36.86 11.37 -5.26
C ARG A 108 37.11 12.27 -6.47
N GLN A 109 36.14 12.42 -7.35
CA GLN A 109 36.25 13.33 -8.51
C GLN A 109 36.34 14.78 -8.05
N GLN A 110 35.55 15.19 -7.07
CA GLN A 110 35.59 16.54 -6.53
C GLN A 110 36.93 16.84 -5.85
N ALA A 111 37.51 15.89 -5.11
CA ALA A 111 38.82 16.03 -4.49
C ALA A 111 39.97 16.21 -5.51
N LEU A 112 39.83 15.66 -6.72
CA LEU A 112 40.78 15.87 -7.82
C LEU A 112 40.63 17.23 -8.50
N LEU A 113 39.41 17.76 -8.54
CA LEU A 113 39.08 19.06 -9.14
C LEU A 113 39.33 20.24 -8.19
N GLU A 114 39.32 20.00 -6.88
CA GLU A 114 39.68 21.00 -5.88
C GLU A 114 41.18 21.33 -6.01
N ASP A 115 41.49 22.43 -6.69
CA ASP A 115 42.86 22.93 -6.87
C ASP A 115 43.45 23.34 -5.51
N LYS A 116 44.08 22.39 -4.83
CA LYS A 116 44.79 22.59 -3.54
C LYS A 116 46.12 23.34 -3.70
N ARG A 117 46.31 24.09 -4.79
CA ARG A 117 47.48 24.96 -4.90
C ARG A 117 47.36 26.05 -3.83
N PRO A 118 48.35 26.21 -2.93
CA PRO A 118 48.36 27.37 -2.06
C PRO A 118 48.35 28.60 -2.96
N LYS A 119 47.38 29.49 -2.77
CA LYS A 119 47.45 30.84 -3.36
C LYS A 119 48.68 31.50 -2.75
N GLU A 120 49.81 31.38 -3.43
CA GLU A 120 50.99 32.17 -3.10
C GLU A 120 50.55 33.63 -3.08
N PRO A 121 50.78 34.38 -1.98
CA PRO A 121 50.42 35.77 -1.92
C PRO A 121 51.24 36.47 -2.99
N ARG A 122 50.61 36.81 -4.12
CA ARG A 122 51.22 37.55 -5.21
C ARG A 122 51.98 38.72 -4.61
N SER A 123 53.30 38.60 -4.70
CA SER A 123 54.27 39.47 -4.06
C SER A 123 53.93 40.93 -4.35
N LEU A 124 53.62 41.67 -3.29
CA LEU A 124 53.40 43.13 -3.34
C LEU A 124 54.60 43.86 -3.98
N LEU A 125 55.77 43.23 -4.02
CA LEU A 125 56.99 43.74 -4.67
C LEU A 125 56.91 43.71 -6.21
N GLN A 126 56.12 42.80 -6.79
CA GLN A 126 55.94 42.72 -8.25
C GLN A 126 55.09 43.88 -8.79
N ARG A 127 54.38 44.61 -7.91
CA ARG A 127 53.63 45.83 -8.26
C ARG A 127 54.46 47.12 -8.16
N ILE A 128 55.67 47.06 -7.59
CA ILE A 128 56.52 48.25 -7.37
C ILE A 128 57.71 48.28 -8.34
N LEU A 129 58.18 47.14 -8.85
CA LEU A 129 59.33 47.07 -9.78
C LEU A 129 58.95 46.93 -11.28
N GLY A 130 57.68 47.08 -11.65
CA GLY A 130 57.23 46.97 -13.05
C GLY A 130 56.95 48.32 -13.70
N ARG A 131 57.99 49.01 -14.17
CA ARG A 131 57.93 49.96 -15.29
C ARG A 131 59.02 49.59 -16.29
#